data_AF-A0A2P7NSR2-F1
#
_entry.id   AF-A0A2P7NSR2-F1
#
_cell.length_a   1.000
_cell.length_b   1.000
_cell.length_c   1.000
_cell.angle_alpha   90.00
_cell.angle_beta   90.00
_cell.angle_gamma   90.00
#
_symmetry.space_group_name_H-M   'P 1'
#
loop_
_entity.id
_entity.type
_entity.pdbx_description
1 polymer ?
#
loop_
_entity_poly.entity_id
_entity_poly.type
_entity_poly.pdbx_seq_one_letter_code
_entity_poly.pdbx_strand_id
1 'polypeptide(L)'
;MTFKYKIMKRINREKDGNFSVNLSQNEIITLVSGYIPYIIFERDPEIPEGEFLWINYVPNEDDIIPPVIDAFPCRILSYVSFVKPIYILTLSPDEFSIDFMEMIAEFKEKMEKSNEFVRSNISLPHAVLGLVNKKKTKTV
;
A
#
# COMPACT_ATOMS: atom_id res chain seq x y z
N MET A 1 14.58 -9.81 13.58
CA MET A 1 13.73 -8.60 13.44
C MET A 1 12.32 -9.09 13.18
N THR A 2 11.47 -9.11 14.19
CA THR A 2 10.11 -9.67 14.07
C THR A 2 9.16 -8.52 13.84
N PHE A 3 8.73 -8.32 12.59
CA PHE A 3 7.69 -7.35 12.28
C PHE A 3 6.37 -7.88 12.86
N LYS A 4 5.99 -7.39 14.05
CA LYS A 4 4.64 -7.60 14.62
C LYS A 4 3.65 -6.70 13.87
N TYR A 5 3.34 -7.03 12.63
CA TYR A 5 2.12 -6.53 12.00
C TYR A 5 0.96 -7.34 12.57
N LYS A 6 0.25 -6.79 13.55
CA LYS A 6 -1.03 -7.36 14.01
C LYS A 6 -2.10 -6.89 13.03
N ILE A 7 -2.22 -7.55 11.88
CA ILE A 7 -3.21 -7.20 10.86
C ILE A 7 -4.46 -8.02 11.16
N MET A 8 -5.26 -7.54 12.12
CA MET A 8 -6.59 -8.10 12.40
C MET A 8 -7.63 -7.63 11.37
N LYS A 9 -7.29 -7.64 10.08
CA LYS A 9 -8.28 -7.42 9.02
C LYS A 9 -9.24 -8.60 8.98
N ARG A 10 -10.53 -8.29 8.90
CA ARG A 10 -11.61 -9.28 8.83
C ARG A 10 -12.53 -8.91 7.70
N ILE A 11 -13.02 -9.93 7.02
CA ILE A 11 -14.13 -9.80 6.09
C ILE A 11 -15.40 -9.60 6.90
N ASN A 12 -16.16 -8.57 6.56
CA ASN A 12 -17.52 -8.38 7.05
C ASN A 12 -18.46 -9.05 6.05
N ARG A 13 -19.44 -9.81 6.57
CA ARG A 13 -20.53 -10.37 5.78
C ARG A 13 -21.76 -9.52 6.03
N GLU A 14 -22.16 -8.77 5.01
CA GLU A 14 -23.31 -7.89 5.07
C GLU A 14 -24.63 -8.70 4.95
N LYS A 15 -25.74 -8.12 5.39
CA LYS A 15 -27.05 -8.82 5.46
C LYS A 15 -27.64 -9.17 4.09
N ASP A 16 -27.22 -8.46 3.06
CA ASP A 16 -27.58 -8.65 1.66
C ASP A 16 -26.73 -9.75 0.98
N GLY A 17 -25.77 -10.35 1.70
CA GLY A 17 -24.87 -11.38 1.20
C GLY A 17 -23.55 -10.85 0.66
N ASN A 18 -23.34 -9.53 0.66
CA ASN A 18 -22.10 -8.93 0.18
C ASN A 18 -20.93 -9.14 1.17
N PHE A 19 -19.73 -9.29 0.62
CA PHE A 19 -18.49 -9.34 1.41
C PHE A 19 -17.80 -7.99 1.36
N SER A 20 -17.46 -7.43 2.52
CA SER A 20 -16.79 -6.13 2.60
C SER A 20 -15.53 -6.17 3.46
N VAL A 21 -14.60 -5.26 3.22
CA VAL A 21 -13.42 -5.05 4.06
C VAL A 21 -13.12 -3.57 4.19
N ASN A 22 -12.70 -3.20 5.39
CA ASN A 22 -12.30 -1.85 5.72
C ASN A 22 -10.81 -1.67 5.47
N LEU A 23 -10.44 -0.65 4.67
CA LEU A 23 -9.06 -0.30 4.37
C LEU A 23 -8.75 1.13 4.80
N SER A 24 -7.48 1.33 5.16
CA SER A 24 -6.92 2.67 5.40
C SER A 24 -6.62 3.37 4.07
N GLN A 25 -6.42 4.70 4.12
CA GLN A 25 -6.05 5.51 2.96
C GLN A 25 -4.87 4.91 2.18
N ASN A 26 -3.79 4.56 2.88
CA ASN A 26 -2.57 4.05 2.22
C ASN A 26 -2.84 2.77 1.45
N GLU A 27 -3.72 1.91 1.96
CA GLU A 27 -4.04 0.63 1.35
C GLU A 27 -4.94 0.81 0.13
N ILE A 28 -5.92 1.72 0.21
CA ILE A 28 -6.74 2.10 -0.94
C ILE A 28 -5.87 2.72 -2.03
N ILE A 29 -5.02 3.69 -1.69
CA ILE A 29 -4.11 4.31 -2.66
C ILE A 29 -3.25 3.24 -3.32
N THR A 30 -2.67 2.32 -2.54
CA THR A 30 -1.77 1.30 -3.09
C THR A 30 -2.50 0.30 -3.99
N LEU A 31 -3.71 -0.11 -3.61
CA LEU A 31 -4.58 -1.00 -4.38
C LEU A 31 -4.95 -0.38 -5.72
N VAL A 32 -5.48 0.83 -5.68
CA VAL A 32 -6.00 1.54 -6.87
C VAL A 32 -4.88 1.95 -7.81
N SER A 33 -3.72 2.26 -7.25
CA SER A 33 -2.54 2.59 -8.03
C SER A 33 -1.95 1.41 -8.80
N GLY A 34 -2.38 0.18 -8.52
CA GLY A 34 -1.79 -1.04 -9.07
C GLY A 34 -0.38 -1.35 -8.56
N TYR A 35 0.13 -0.61 -7.56
CA TYR A 35 1.46 -0.86 -6.99
C TYR A 35 1.49 -2.17 -6.19
N ILE A 36 0.45 -2.41 -5.39
CA ILE A 36 0.28 -3.65 -4.62
C ILE A 36 -1.21 -4.01 -4.69
N PRO A 37 -1.63 -4.82 -5.68
CA PRO A 37 -3.04 -5.15 -5.88
C PRO A 37 -3.51 -6.25 -4.90
N TYR A 38 -2.85 -6.44 -3.74
CA TYR A 38 -3.17 -7.53 -2.84
C TYR A 38 -3.42 -7.09 -1.40
N ILE A 39 -4.31 -7.83 -0.73
CA ILE A 39 -4.64 -7.66 0.69
C ILE A 39 -4.28 -8.93 1.44
N ILE A 40 -3.70 -8.77 2.63
CA ILE A 40 -3.24 -9.86 3.48
C ILE A 40 -4.20 -10.05 4.66
N PHE A 41 -4.53 -11.30 4.96
CA PHE A 41 -5.35 -11.74 6.08
C PHE A 41 -4.61 -12.78 6.93
N GLU A 42 -4.80 -12.72 8.26
CA GLU A 42 -4.28 -13.70 9.22
C GLU A 42 -5.19 -14.94 9.39
N ARG A 43 -6.34 -14.94 8.70
CA ARG A 43 -7.33 -16.03 8.71
C ARG A 43 -7.89 -16.18 7.31
N ASP A 44 -8.43 -17.36 7.04
CA ASP A 44 -9.16 -17.61 5.80
C ASP A 44 -10.31 -16.59 5.70
N PRO A 45 -10.35 -15.75 4.65
CA PRO A 45 -11.44 -14.82 4.43
C PRO A 45 -12.77 -15.52 4.11
N GLU A 46 -12.76 -16.81 3.74
CA GLU A 46 -13.95 -17.62 3.47
C GLU A 46 -14.93 -16.93 2.49
N ILE A 47 -14.37 -16.31 1.44
CA ILE A 47 -15.14 -15.69 0.35
C ILE A 47 -15.32 -16.74 -0.74
N PRO A 48 -16.56 -17.03 -1.20
CA PRO A 48 -16.82 -17.91 -2.33
C PRO A 48 -16.16 -17.42 -3.63
N GLU A 49 -15.85 -18.35 -4.52
CA GLU A 49 -15.33 -18.01 -5.85
C GLU A 49 -16.39 -17.27 -6.68
N GLY A 50 -15.97 -16.26 -7.44
CA GLY A 50 -16.85 -15.45 -8.29
C GLY A 50 -17.50 -14.25 -7.59
N GLU A 51 -17.32 -14.11 -6.27
CA GLU A 51 -17.82 -12.98 -5.50
C GLU A 51 -16.94 -11.73 -5.63
N PHE A 52 -17.55 -10.58 -5.37
CA PHE A 52 -16.86 -9.30 -5.24
C PHE A 52 -16.53 -9.00 -3.78
N LEU A 53 -15.40 -8.34 -3.57
CA LEU A 53 -15.04 -7.76 -2.29
C LEU A 53 -15.25 -6.25 -2.32
N TRP A 54 -16.19 -5.78 -1.54
CA TRP A 54 -16.48 -4.36 -1.37
C TRP A 54 -15.44 -3.71 -0.47
N ILE A 55 -14.78 -2.66 -0.98
CA ILE A 55 -13.77 -1.92 -0.24
C ILE A 55 -14.41 -0.70 0.40
N ASN A 56 -14.44 -0.68 1.73
CA ASN A 56 -14.86 0.46 2.51
C ASN A 56 -13.64 1.26 2.97
N TYR A 57 -13.74 2.58 2.89
CA TYR A 57 -12.74 3.46 3.45
C TYR A 57 -13.03 3.78 4.92
N VAL A 58 -12.02 3.63 5.77
CA VAL A 58 -12.08 4.11 7.17
C VAL A 58 -11.26 5.39 7.27
N PRO A 59 -11.93 6.56 7.23
CA PRO A 59 -11.24 7.84 7.34
C PRO A 59 -10.69 8.06 8.74
N ASN A 60 -9.51 8.68 8.82
CA ASN A 60 -8.91 9.21 10.04
C ASN A 60 -8.76 10.74 9.94
N GLU A 61 -8.55 11.41 11.07
CA GLU A 61 -8.48 12.88 11.15
C GLU A 61 -7.37 13.48 10.27
N ASP A 62 -6.25 12.75 10.11
CA ASP A 62 -5.08 13.17 9.32
C ASP A 62 -5.12 12.67 7.87
N ASP A 63 -6.20 11.99 7.47
CA ASP A 63 -6.31 11.47 6.13
C ASP A 63 -6.66 12.56 5.11
N ILE A 64 -6.12 12.39 3.91
CA ILE A 64 -6.17 13.34 2.79
C ILE A 64 -7.31 12.98 1.83
N ILE A 65 -7.62 11.69 1.73
CA ILE A 65 -8.79 11.17 1.05
C ILE A 65 -10.01 11.61 1.86
N PRO A 66 -10.94 12.37 1.26
CA PRO A 66 -12.11 12.84 1.97
C PRO A 66 -13.01 11.66 2.35
N PRO A 67 -13.76 11.74 3.47
CA PRO A 67 -14.62 10.66 3.96
C PRO A 67 -15.86 10.40 3.09
N VAL A 68 -15.95 11.04 1.92
CA VAL A 68 -17.08 10.98 0.98
C VAL A 68 -16.95 9.86 -0.05
N ILE A 69 -15.93 8.99 0.10
CA ILE A 69 -15.72 7.89 -0.84
C ILE A 69 -16.70 6.76 -0.54
N ASP A 70 -17.58 6.53 -1.50
CA ASP A 70 -18.47 5.39 -1.50
C ASP A 70 -17.69 4.08 -1.59
N ALA A 71 -18.23 3.04 -0.98
CA ALA A 71 -17.68 1.70 -1.09
C ALA A 71 -17.66 1.27 -2.57
N PHE A 72 -16.54 0.69 -3.00
CA PHE A 72 -16.36 0.27 -4.39
C PHE A 72 -16.06 -1.23 -4.51
N PRO A 73 -16.56 -1.90 -5.56
CA PRO A 73 -16.37 -3.32 -5.74
C PRO A 73 -14.97 -3.62 -6.32
N CYS A 74 -14.32 -4.64 -5.76
CA CYS A 74 -13.12 -5.24 -6.32
C CYS A 74 -13.38 -6.70 -6.69
N ARG A 75 -13.00 -7.08 -7.91
CA ARG A 75 -12.97 -8.48 -8.35
C ARG A 75 -11.79 -9.19 -7.71
N ILE A 76 -12.02 -10.37 -7.16
CA ILE A 76 -10.96 -11.25 -6.66
C ILE A 76 -10.33 -11.97 -7.85
N LEU A 77 -9.06 -11.68 -8.13
CA LEU A 77 -8.31 -12.30 -9.22
C LEU A 77 -7.62 -13.59 -8.79
N SER A 78 -7.15 -13.65 -7.54
CA SER A 78 -6.55 -14.86 -6.99
C SER A 78 -6.62 -14.90 -5.47
N TYR A 79 -6.62 -16.12 -4.94
CA TYR A 79 -6.56 -16.41 -3.52
C TYR A 79 -5.43 -17.40 -3.26
N VAL A 80 -4.45 -16.97 -2.46
CA VAL A 80 -3.27 -17.78 -2.15
C VAL A 80 -3.12 -17.89 -0.64
N SER A 81 -2.95 -19.12 -0.15
CA SER A 81 -2.49 -19.38 1.21
C SER A 81 -0.97 -19.53 1.20
N PHE A 82 -0.27 -18.66 1.92
CA PHE A 82 1.19 -18.69 2.07
C PHE A 82 1.49 -18.97 3.54
N VAL A 83 2.30 -19.99 3.87
CA VAL A 83 2.76 -20.33 5.24
C VAL A 83 1.71 -20.05 6.32
N LYS A 84 0.89 -21.06 6.67
CA LYS A 84 -0.23 -20.93 7.63
C LYS A 84 0.14 -20.01 8.81
N PRO A 85 -0.63 -18.94 9.10
CA PRO A 85 -1.96 -18.62 8.58
C PRO A 85 -2.01 -17.33 7.72
N ILE A 86 -1.07 -17.11 6.78
CA ILE A 86 -1.14 -15.93 5.91
C ILE A 86 -1.95 -16.25 4.65
N TYR A 87 -2.96 -15.42 4.38
CA TYR A 87 -3.81 -15.52 3.21
C TYR A 87 -3.74 -14.22 2.42
N ILE A 88 -3.60 -14.32 1.10
CA ILE A 88 -3.37 -13.20 0.21
C ILE A 88 -4.45 -13.22 -0.86
N LEU A 89 -5.22 -12.14 -0.94
CA LEU A 89 -6.19 -11.90 -2.02
C LEU A 89 -5.60 -10.88 -2.98
N THR A 90 -5.46 -11.26 -4.25
CA THR A 90 -5.18 -10.30 -5.32
C THR A 90 -6.50 -9.78 -5.86
N LEU A 91 -6.61 -8.46 -5.98
CA LEU A 91 -7.83 -7.74 -6.30
C LEU A 91 -7.61 -6.83 -7.51
N SER A 92 -8.66 -6.65 -8.29
CA SER A 92 -8.76 -5.61 -9.30
C SER A 92 -10.03 -4.81 -9.06
N PRO A 93 -9.96 -3.48 -8.94
CA PRO A 93 -11.17 -2.64 -9.01
C PRO A 93 -11.93 -2.95 -10.31
N ASP A 94 -13.24 -3.19 -10.24
CA ASP A 94 -14.07 -3.53 -11.41
C ASP A 94 -14.73 -2.27 -12.00
N GLU A 95 -15.23 -1.40 -11.11
CA GLU A 95 -15.74 -0.07 -11.45
C GLU A 95 -15.04 0.95 -10.55
N PHE A 96 -14.29 1.86 -11.17
CA PHE A 96 -13.58 2.88 -10.42
C PHE A 96 -13.91 4.26 -11.00
N SER A 97 -14.39 5.16 -10.15
CA SER A 97 -14.76 6.52 -10.54
C SER A 97 -13.55 7.24 -11.12
N ILE A 98 -13.72 7.86 -12.29
CA ILE A 98 -12.70 8.69 -12.95
C ILE A 98 -12.24 9.79 -11.98
N ASP A 99 -13.18 10.44 -11.29
CA ASP A 99 -12.91 11.49 -10.32
C ASP A 99 -11.99 11.01 -9.19
N PHE A 100 -12.13 9.74 -8.78
CA PHE A 100 -11.29 9.18 -7.73
C PHE A 100 -9.89 8.81 -8.25
N MET A 101 -9.78 8.37 -9.52
CA MET A 101 -8.46 8.20 -10.14
C MET A 101 -7.72 9.53 -10.28
N GLU A 102 -8.40 10.59 -10.69
CA GLU A 102 -7.83 11.93 -10.80
C GLU A 102 -7.35 12.44 -9.45
N MET A 103 -8.16 12.29 -8.39
CA MET A 103 -7.77 12.65 -7.02
C MET A 103 -6.51 11.91 -6.54
N ILE A 104 -6.41 10.61 -6.81
CA ILE A 104 -5.23 9.81 -6.46
C ILE A 104 -4.01 10.24 -7.30
N ALA A 105 -4.20 10.57 -8.57
CA ALA A 105 -3.13 11.05 -9.44
C ALA A 105 -2.58 12.40 -8.95
N GLU A 106 -3.45 13.36 -8.61
CA GLU A 106 -3.03 14.64 -8.01
C GLU A 106 -2.28 14.44 -6.69
N PHE A 107 -2.76 13.51 -5.86
CA PHE A 107 -2.11 13.18 -4.60
C PHE A 107 -0.69 12.65 -4.82
N LYS A 108 -0.50 11.73 -5.77
CA LYS A 108 0.82 11.22 -6.14
C LYS A 108 1.74 12.32 -6.64
N GLU A 109 1.25 13.18 -7.52
CA GLU A 109 2.04 14.28 -8.09
C GLU A 109 2.53 15.24 -6.98
N LYS A 110 1.67 15.54 -6.00
CA LYS A 110 2.04 16.34 -4.82
C LYS A 110 3.10 15.64 -3.97
N MET A 111 2.99 14.33 -3.76
CA MET A 111 3.97 13.54 -3.00
C MET A 111 5.33 13.42 -3.72
N GLU A 112 5.34 13.24 -5.04
CA GLU A 112 6.57 13.23 -5.83
C GLU A 112 7.28 14.58 -5.79
N LYS A 113 6.54 15.69 -5.96
CA LYS A 113 7.05 17.05 -5.83
C LYS A 113 7.61 17.32 -4.43
N SER A 114 6.95 16.82 -3.38
CA SER A 114 7.43 16.95 -1.99
C SER A 114 8.72 16.12 -1.75
N ASN A 115 8.79 14.90 -2.30
CA ASN A 115 9.98 14.06 -2.20
C ASN A 115 11.17 14.61 -3.01
N GLU A 116 10.94 15.24 -4.16
CA GLU A 116 11.97 15.98 -4.90
C GLU A 116 12.48 17.18 -4.10
N PHE A 117 11.60 17.90 -3.39
CA PHE A 117 11.99 19.01 -2.50
C PHE A 117 12.81 18.55 -1.30
N VAL A 118 12.54 17.35 -0.77
CA VAL A 118 13.35 16.75 0.32
C VAL A 118 14.70 16.24 -0.22
N ARG A 119 14.73 15.61 -1.39
CA ARG A 119 15.96 15.12 -2.02
C ARG A 119 16.88 16.24 -2.50
N SER A 120 16.33 17.36 -2.99
CA SER A 120 17.12 18.53 -3.40
C SER A 120 17.71 19.30 -2.21
N ASN A 121 17.12 19.20 -1.02
CA ASN A 121 17.66 19.79 0.21
C ASN A 121 18.61 18.88 1.00
N ILE A 122 18.71 17.59 0.63
CA ILE A 122 19.78 16.70 1.11
C ILE A 122 21.00 16.91 0.22
N SER A 123 21.67 18.04 0.45
CA SER A 123 23.10 18.16 0.13
C SER A 123 23.82 17.05 0.88
N LEU A 124 24.36 16.08 0.13
CA LEU A 124 25.32 15.10 0.65
C LEU A 124 26.39 15.87 1.45
N PRO A 125 26.64 15.55 2.73
CA PRO A 125 27.82 16.09 3.40
C PRO A 125 29.01 15.68 2.54
N HIS A 126 29.73 16.68 2.01
CA HIS A 126 30.98 16.46 1.30
C HIS A 126 31.92 15.67 2.21
N ALA A 127 31.93 14.35 2.05
CA ALA A 127 32.96 13.50 2.58
C ALA A 127 34.24 13.91 1.87
N VAL A 128 35.01 14.77 2.55
CA VAL A 128 36.38 15.12 2.19
C VAL A 128 37.16 13.80 2.16
N LEU A 129 37.33 13.23 0.97
CA LEU A 129 38.28 12.16 0.72
C LEU A 129 39.67 12.77 0.89
N GLY A 130 40.17 12.72 2.13
CA GLY A 130 41.54 13.04 2.46
C GLY A 130 42.47 12.17 1.63
N LEU A 131 43.18 12.80 0.71
CA LEU A 131 44.36 12.29 0.02
C LEU A 131 45.34 11.69 1.04
N VAL A 132 45.35 10.36 1.18
CA VAL A 132 46.44 9.67 1.88
C VAL A 132 47.63 9.61 0.92
N ASN A 133 48.49 10.62 1.04
CA ASN A 133 49.79 10.66 0.38
C ASN A 133 50.83 9.95 1.27
N LYS A 134 51.48 8.94 0.66
CA LYS A 134 52.82 8.38 0.98
C LYS A 134 53.07 7.75 2.36
N LYS A 135 53.55 6.50 2.32
CA LYS A 135 54.97 6.23 2.57
C LYS A 135 55.43 4.90 1.96
N LYS A 136 56.53 5.02 1.21
CA LYS A 136 57.39 3.94 0.69
C LYS A 136 57.90 3.09 1.85
N THR A 137 58.04 1.78 1.62
CA THR A 137 58.98 0.96 2.37
C THR A 137 59.75 0.08 1.39
N LYS A 138 61.07 0.31 1.34
CA LYS A 138 62.06 -0.51 0.63
C LYS A 138 62.41 -1.73 1.50
N THR A 139 62.80 -2.77 0.77
CA THR A 139 63.45 -4.05 1.10
C THR A 139 64.46 -4.02 2.24
N VAL A 140 64.57 -5.17 2.93
CA VAL A 140 65.85 -5.82 3.27
C VAL A 140 65.80 -7.21 2.66
#